data_AF-X1UFE7-F1
#
_entry.id   AF-X1UFE7-F1
#
_cell.length_a   1.000
_cell.length_b   1.000
_cell.length_c   1.000
_cell.angle_alpha   90.00
_cell.angle_beta   90.00
_cell.angle_gamma   90.00
#
_symmetry.space_group_name_H-M   'P 1'
#
loop_
_entity.id
_entity.type
_entity.pdbx_description
1 polymer ?
#
loop_
_entity_poly.entity_id
_entity_poly.type
_entity_poly.pdbx_seq_one_letter_code
_entity_poly.pdbx_strand_id
1 'polypeptide(L)'
;EYPRQHWGHAVSEDLIHWRDLPLAIYPGPERACFSGSAYVDDDRVIAFYHGTEVGSMAAVSSDPLLLNWEKVSGNAVIPIADPSGFPLPYSVYDPCIWKKDSIYYALLAGRVNEGPGNRPIPDAYLFRSLDLEHWQYMHSFVEGDRFTLIGDDYACPYFWPIGNRYILPFYSHMSGGQYLLGDYDMQRDKFVVTAHGNFNFGPSGPSGVHAPSAAPDGKEGVIIIFNMNPGMRTEGWNQIMSLPRRLTLISGVRDCASGRIDE
;
A
#
# COMPACT_ATOMS: atom_id res chain seq x y z
N GLU A 1 2.03 -0.95 27.66
CA GLU A 1 2.12 -1.21 26.20
C GLU A 1 0.94 -2.07 25.77
N TYR A 2 0.37 -1.78 24.61
CA TYR A 2 -0.62 -2.68 24.00
C TYR A 2 0.14 -3.83 23.35
N PRO A 3 -0.14 -5.10 23.72
CA PRO A 3 0.70 -6.24 23.31
C PRO A 3 0.53 -6.66 21.85
N ARG A 4 -0.39 -6.06 21.10
CA ARG A 4 -0.76 -6.43 19.72
C ARG A 4 -0.56 -5.23 18.80
N GLN A 5 -0.09 -5.46 17.57
CA GLN A 5 0.05 -4.39 16.56
C GLN A 5 -1.30 -3.70 16.34
N HIS A 6 -1.24 -2.38 16.27
CA HIS A 6 -2.34 -1.44 16.17
C HIS A 6 -1.84 -0.22 15.38
N TRP A 7 -2.75 0.64 14.93
CA TRP A 7 -2.35 1.85 14.21
C TRP A 7 -2.05 2.98 15.21
N GLY A 8 -0.79 3.43 15.22
CA GLY A 8 -0.39 4.68 15.85
C GLY A 8 -0.92 5.90 15.08
N HIS A 9 -0.80 7.09 15.66
CA HIS A 9 -1.35 8.29 15.06
C HIS A 9 -0.52 9.52 15.44
N ALA A 10 -0.12 10.29 14.45
CA ALA A 10 0.47 11.61 14.62
C ALA A 10 -0.05 12.55 13.54
N VAL A 11 -0.08 13.84 13.83
CA VAL A 11 -0.53 14.88 12.91
C VAL A 11 0.52 15.97 12.75
N SER A 12 0.58 16.57 11.57
CA SER A 12 1.46 17.70 11.24
C SER A 12 0.79 18.61 10.22
N GLU A 13 1.04 19.91 10.32
CA GLU A 13 0.59 20.92 9.34
C GLU A 13 1.60 21.12 8.20
N ASP A 14 2.84 20.69 8.39
CA ASP A 14 3.96 20.93 7.46
C ASP A 14 4.76 19.68 7.08
N LEU A 15 4.33 18.50 7.57
CA LEU A 15 4.98 17.20 7.43
C LEU A 15 6.37 17.10 8.10
N ILE A 16 6.75 18.08 8.91
CA ILE A 16 8.05 18.15 9.61
C ILE A 16 7.83 18.12 11.13
N HIS A 17 6.94 18.96 11.64
CA HIS A 17 6.65 19.06 13.07
C HIS A 17 5.43 18.19 13.40
N TRP A 18 5.71 16.99 13.91
CA TRP A 18 4.70 15.99 14.24
C TRP A 18 4.30 16.07 15.72
N ARG A 19 3.00 15.91 15.98
CA ARG A 19 2.45 15.76 17.33
C ARG A 19 1.75 14.41 17.43
N ASP A 20 2.14 13.63 18.43
CA ASP A 20 1.48 12.37 18.74
C ASP A 20 0.01 12.60 19.14
N LEU A 21 -0.85 11.74 18.60
CA LEU A 21 -2.26 11.62 18.96
C LEU A 21 -2.50 10.26 19.62
N PRO A 22 -3.64 10.07 20.29
CA PRO A 22 -4.06 8.74 20.74
C PRO A 22 -4.04 7.72 19.60
N LEU A 23 -3.82 6.45 19.92
CA LEU A 23 -3.81 5.38 18.92
C LEU A 23 -5.15 5.34 18.17
N ALA A 24 -5.09 5.13 16.86
CA ALA A 24 -6.22 5.28 15.96
C ALA A 24 -7.11 4.03 15.89
N ILE A 25 -6.52 2.87 15.57
CA ILE A 25 -7.27 1.63 15.30
C ILE A 25 -6.71 0.49 16.14
N TYR A 26 -7.59 -0.17 16.88
CA TYR A 26 -7.26 -1.29 17.76
C TYR A 26 -7.80 -2.62 17.21
N PRO A 27 -7.17 -3.76 17.55
CA PRO A 27 -7.60 -5.06 17.04
C PRO A 27 -8.92 -5.54 17.64
N GLY A 28 -9.78 -6.12 16.80
CA GLY A 28 -11.06 -6.75 17.16
C GLY A 28 -12.05 -6.61 16.00
N PRO A 29 -12.38 -7.67 15.24
CA PRO A 29 -12.19 -9.09 15.52
C PRO A 29 -10.79 -9.65 15.24
N GLU A 30 -9.97 -8.94 14.47
CA GLU A 30 -8.62 -9.37 14.11
C GLU A 30 -7.69 -9.50 15.32
N ARG A 31 -6.69 -10.38 15.22
CA ARG A 31 -5.68 -10.49 16.28
C ARG A 31 -4.82 -9.22 16.35
N ALA A 32 -4.43 -8.65 15.21
CA ALA A 32 -3.60 -7.46 15.12
C ALA A 32 -3.97 -6.66 13.85
N CYS A 33 -3.86 -5.33 13.93
CA CYS A 33 -4.03 -4.44 12.78
C CYS A 33 -2.68 -4.27 12.08
N PHE A 34 -2.51 -4.91 10.92
CA PHE A 34 -1.32 -4.77 10.09
C PHE A 34 -1.48 -3.62 9.09
N SER A 35 -0.52 -3.49 8.17
CA SER A 35 -0.44 -2.42 7.19
C SER A 35 -1.70 -2.32 6.32
N GLY A 36 -1.83 -1.14 5.72
CA GLY A 36 -2.93 -0.76 4.86
C GLY A 36 -2.73 0.66 4.37
N SER A 37 -3.84 1.27 3.93
CA SER A 37 -3.89 2.61 3.40
C SER A 37 -5.12 3.36 3.92
N ALA A 38 -5.13 4.67 3.73
CA ALA A 38 -6.28 5.51 4.00
C ALA A 38 -6.68 6.32 2.76
N TYR A 39 -7.97 6.55 2.59
CA TYR A 39 -8.53 7.36 1.50
C TYR A 39 -9.53 8.38 2.06
N VAL A 40 -9.41 9.62 1.62
CA VAL A 40 -10.34 10.70 1.97
C VAL A 40 -11.51 10.66 1.00
N ASP A 41 -12.70 10.42 1.53
CA ASP A 41 -13.96 10.24 0.80
C ASP A 41 -14.95 11.30 1.25
N ASP A 42 -15.06 12.40 0.49
CA ASP A 42 -15.94 13.56 0.71
C ASP A 42 -16.06 14.07 2.16
N ASP A 43 -16.87 13.41 3.00
CA ASP A 43 -17.19 13.77 4.38
C ASP A 43 -16.52 12.89 5.46
N ARG A 44 -15.70 11.93 5.05
CA ARG A 44 -15.05 10.96 5.94
C ARG A 44 -13.70 10.47 5.39
N VAL A 45 -12.98 9.74 6.22
CA VAL A 45 -11.77 9.00 5.83
C VAL A 45 -12.04 7.52 6.03
N ILE A 46 -11.59 6.72 5.06
CA ILE A 46 -11.65 5.26 5.08
C ILE A 46 -10.25 4.74 5.36
N ALA A 47 -10.08 3.92 6.39
CA ALA A 47 -8.89 3.11 6.61
C ALA A 47 -9.18 1.69 6.12
N PHE A 48 -8.32 1.16 5.27
CA PHE A 48 -8.46 -0.17 4.71
C PHE A 48 -7.14 -0.93 4.94
N TYR A 49 -7.20 -2.03 5.68
CA TYR A 49 -6.00 -2.64 6.27
C TYR A 49 -6.08 -4.15 6.42
N HIS A 50 -4.93 -4.81 6.58
CA HIS A 50 -4.88 -6.25 6.84
C HIS A 50 -5.16 -6.53 8.33
N GLY A 51 -6.27 -7.19 8.63
CA GLY A 51 -6.54 -7.77 9.95
C GLY A 51 -6.00 -9.19 10.01
N THR A 52 -4.96 -9.42 10.83
CA THR A 52 -4.34 -10.73 10.91
C THR A 52 -5.34 -11.80 11.35
N GLU A 53 -5.24 -12.99 10.75
CA GLU A 53 -6.09 -14.16 10.99
C GLU A 53 -7.52 -14.06 10.41
N VAL A 54 -7.97 -12.88 10.00
CA VAL A 54 -9.35 -12.68 9.49
C VAL A 54 -9.40 -12.24 8.02
N GLY A 55 -8.49 -11.37 7.57
CA GLY A 55 -8.49 -10.82 6.21
C GLY A 55 -8.50 -9.29 6.19
N SER A 56 -8.87 -8.67 5.07
CA SER A 56 -8.91 -7.20 4.98
C SER A 56 -10.10 -6.62 5.74
N MET A 57 -9.83 -5.55 6.48
CA MET A 57 -10.77 -4.80 7.30
C MET A 57 -10.96 -3.40 6.70
N ALA A 58 -12.16 -2.84 6.87
CA ALA A 58 -12.45 -1.44 6.56
C ALA A 58 -12.95 -0.73 7.83
N ALA A 59 -12.49 0.50 8.05
CA ALA A 59 -12.99 1.38 9.09
C ALA A 59 -13.16 2.80 8.54
N VAL A 60 -14.09 3.57 9.12
CA VAL A 60 -14.37 4.94 8.71
C VAL A 60 -14.29 5.90 9.89
N SER A 61 -13.94 7.15 9.60
CA SER A 61 -13.93 8.24 10.57
C SER A 61 -14.35 9.54 9.90
N SER A 62 -15.28 10.27 10.50
CA SER A 62 -15.61 11.66 10.15
C SER A 62 -15.05 12.66 11.17
N ASP A 63 -14.24 12.18 12.12
CA ASP A 63 -13.58 13.03 13.11
C ASP A 63 -12.50 13.89 12.42
N PRO A 64 -12.49 15.22 12.58
CA PRO A 64 -11.48 16.09 11.95
C PRO A 64 -10.03 15.78 12.31
N LEU A 65 -9.80 15.14 13.46
CA LEU A 65 -8.50 14.67 13.92
C LEU A 65 -8.38 13.14 13.86
N LEU A 66 -9.33 12.44 13.22
CA LEU A 66 -9.33 10.98 13.02
C LEU A 66 -9.11 10.19 14.32
N LEU A 67 -9.68 10.68 15.42
CA LEU A 67 -9.53 10.07 16.75
C LEU A 67 -10.50 8.90 16.98
N ASN A 68 -11.62 8.89 16.24
CA ASN A 68 -12.71 7.95 16.43
C ASN A 68 -12.96 7.19 15.14
N TRP A 69 -12.74 5.88 15.16
CA TRP A 69 -12.90 5.00 14.01
C TRP A 69 -13.98 3.96 14.28
N GLU A 70 -14.85 3.75 13.30
CA GLU A 70 -15.87 2.72 13.31
C GLU A 70 -15.56 1.69 12.22
N LYS A 71 -15.44 0.41 12.59
CA LYS A 71 -15.27 -0.66 11.60
C LYS A 71 -16.55 -0.80 10.80
N VAL A 72 -16.43 -0.85 9.47
CA VAL A 72 -17.55 -0.94 8.54
C VAL A 72 -18.42 -2.16 8.83
N SER A 73 -17.77 -3.28 9.18
CA SER A 73 -18.45 -4.48 9.64
C SER A 73 -17.74 -5.10 10.85
N GLY A 74 -18.43 -6.01 11.54
CA GLY A 74 -17.86 -6.78 12.66
C GLY A 74 -16.91 -7.90 12.24
N ASN A 75 -16.65 -8.07 10.93
CA ASN A 75 -15.82 -9.13 10.33
C ASN A 75 -14.86 -8.55 9.28
N ALA A 76 -13.99 -9.38 8.71
CA ALA A 76 -13.24 -8.97 7.51
C ALA A 76 -14.19 -8.77 6.33
N VAL A 77 -14.04 -7.64 5.63
CA VAL A 77 -14.80 -7.31 4.41
C VAL A 77 -14.25 -8.04 3.18
N ILE A 78 -12.99 -8.50 3.25
CA ILE A 78 -12.42 -9.51 2.35
C ILE A 78 -11.77 -10.60 3.20
N PRO A 79 -12.45 -11.74 3.43
CA PRO A 79 -11.92 -12.82 4.26
C PRO A 79 -10.64 -13.46 3.68
N ILE A 80 -9.73 -13.87 4.56
CA ILE A 80 -8.47 -14.56 4.18
C ILE A 80 -8.68 -16.00 3.69
N ALA A 81 -9.84 -16.58 3.98
CA ALA A 81 -10.20 -17.93 3.58
C ALA A 81 -11.67 -17.98 3.18
N ASP A 82 -12.00 -18.85 2.22
CA ASP A 82 -13.38 -19.17 1.90
C ASP A 82 -14.01 -19.99 3.05
N PRO A 83 -15.20 -19.64 3.55
CA PRO A 83 -15.89 -20.41 4.59
C PRO A 83 -16.15 -21.88 4.24
N SER A 84 -16.23 -22.22 2.94
CA SER A 84 -16.37 -23.60 2.48
C SER A 84 -15.05 -24.37 2.41
N GLY A 85 -13.92 -23.70 2.67
CA GLY A 85 -12.57 -24.29 2.67
C GLY A 85 -11.94 -24.45 1.29
N PHE A 86 -12.53 -23.90 0.23
CA PHE A 86 -11.88 -23.89 -1.08
C PHE A 86 -10.74 -22.84 -1.13
N PRO A 87 -9.66 -23.11 -1.87
CA PRO A 87 -8.60 -22.12 -2.04
C PRO A 87 -9.12 -20.90 -2.79
N LEU A 88 -8.75 -19.72 -2.31
CA LEU A 88 -9.04 -18.47 -2.98
C LEU A 88 -8.05 -18.25 -4.15
N PRO A 89 -8.47 -17.59 -5.24
CA PRO A 89 -7.59 -17.27 -6.36
C PRO A 89 -6.66 -16.08 -6.09
N TYR A 90 -6.63 -15.57 -4.85
CA TYR A 90 -5.90 -14.39 -4.43
C TYR A 90 -5.38 -14.52 -3.00
N SER A 91 -4.48 -13.61 -2.62
CA SER A 91 -4.07 -13.35 -1.24
C SER A 91 -4.54 -11.97 -0.80
N VAL A 92 -4.61 -11.74 0.52
CA VAL A 92 -5.25 -10.54 1.08
C VAL A 92 -4.33 -9.72 2.00
N TYR A 93 -3.18 -9.28 1.50
CA TYR A 93 -2.21 -8.52 2.29
C TYR A 93 -2.16 -7.03 1.91
N ASP A 94 -1.84 -6.21 2.91
CA ASP A 94 -1.48 -4.78 2.81
C ASP A 94 -2.30 -3.98 1.77
N PRO A 95 -3.60 -3.77 1.98
CA PRO A 95 -4.43 -3.27 0.89
C PRO A 95 -4.27 -1.76 0.64
N CYS A 96 -4.23 -1.37 -0.64
CA CYS A 96 -4.33 0.02 -1.10
C CYS A 96 -5.76 0.34 -1.55
N ILE A 97 -6.42 1.37 -1.02
CA ILE A 97 -7.79 1.77 -1.40
C ILE A 97 -7.81 3.10 -2.17
N TRP A 98 -8.66 3.20 -3.19
CA TRP A 98 -9.02 4.45 -3.86
C TRP A 98 -10.47 4.39 -4.38
N LYS A 99 -10.99 5.52 -4.87
CA LYS A 99 -12.31 5.62 -5.49
C LYS A 99 -12.21 6.17 -6.90
N LYS A 100 -12.97 5.59 -7.83
CA LYS A 100 -13.11 6.03 -9.23
C LYS A 100 -14.56 5.82 -9.66
N ASP A 101 -15.17 6.84 -10.28
CA ASP A 101 -16.56 6.77 -10.80
C ASP A 101 -17.59 6.24 -9.78
N SER A 102 -17.49 6.71 -8.53
CA SER A 102 -18.31 6.28 -7.38
C SER A 102 -18.12 4.82 -6.94
N ILE A 103 -17.12 4.12 -7.47
CA ILE A 103 -16.77 2.74 -7.11
C ILE A 103 -15.49 2.78 -6.28
N TYR A 104 -15.46 2.07 -5.16
CA TYR A 104 -14.23 1.84 -4.40
C TYR A 104 -13.47 0.68 -5.01
N TYR A 105 -12.16 0.84 -5.06
CA TYR A 105 -11.23 -0.18 -5.53
C TYR A 105 -10.20 -0.45 -4.44
N ALA A 106 -9.80 -1.71 -4.31
CA ALA A 106 -8.75 -2.13 -3.40
C ALA A 106 -7.74 -3.02 -4.14
N LEU A 107 -6.46 -2.74 -3.95
CA LEU A 107 -5.36 -3.53 -4.48
C LEU A 107 -4.65 -4.25 -3.33
N LEU A 108 -4.62 -5.58 -3.39
CA LEU A 108 -4.09 -6.43 -2.32
C LEU A 108 -2.83 -7.13 -2.80
N ALA A 109 -1.78 -7.11 -1.98
CA ALA A 109 -0.50 -7.74 -2.27
C ALA A 109 -0.56 -9.27 -2.15
N GLY A 110 0.29 -9.96 -2.91
CA GLY A 110 0.46 -11.40 -2.81
C GLY A 110 1.48 -11.96 -3.79
N ARG A 111 1.39 -13.28 -3.98
CA ARG A 111 2.30 -14.04 -4.83
C ARG A 111 1.53 -15.14 -5.57
N VAL A 112 1.96 -15.45 -6.78
CA VAL A 112 1.51 -16.61 -7.56
C VAL A 112 2.69 -17.53 -7.89
N ASN A 113 2.47 -18.84 -7.89
CA ASN A 113 3.51 -19.85 -8.17
C ASN A 113 3.69 -20.09 -9.67
N GLU A 114 3.71 -19.03 -10.48
CA GLU A 114 3.78 -19.13 -11.96
C GLU A 114 5.15 -18.74 -12.52
N GLY A 115 6.12 -18.44 -11.66
CA GLY A 115 7.48 -18.12 -12.06
C GLY A 115 8.28 -19.34 -12.57
N PRO A 116 9.47 -19.11 -13.17
CA PRO A 116 10.36 -20.17 -13.63
C PRO A 116 10.64 -21.22 -12.54
N GLY A 117 10.26 -22.47 -12.83
CA GLY A 117 10.37 -23.59 -11.89
C GLY A 117 9.27 -23.60 -10.80
N ASN A 118 8.09 -23.04 -11.09
CA ASN A 118 6.96 -22.94 -10.15
C ASN A 118 7.31 -22.16 -8.88
N ARG A 119 8.22 -21.19 -9.01
CA ARG A 119 8.65 -20.32 -7.92
C ARG A 119 7.71 -19.12 -7.81
N PRO A 120 7.50 -18.58 -6.60
CA PRO A 120 6.59 -17.46 -6.41
C PRO A 120 7.12 -16.20 -7.10
N ILE A 121 6.24 -15.52 -7.82
CA ILE A 121 6.42 -14.16 -8.35
C ILE A 121 5.37 -13.25 -7.72
N PRO A 122 5.62 -11.94 -7.61
CA PRO A 122 4.63 -11.03 -7.04
C PRO A 122 3.36 -10.97 -7.89
N ASP A 123 2.23 -10.77 -7.25
CA ASP A 123 0.96 -10.42 -7.90
C ASP A 123 0.21 -9.42 -7.02
N ALA A 124 -0.64 -8.61 -7.63
CA ALA A 124 -1.49 -7.65 -6.93
C ALA A 124 -2.93 -7.82 -7.40
N TYR A 125 -3.84 -8.14 -6.48
CA TYR A 125 -5.20 -8.54 -6.78
C TYR A 125 -6.15 -7.35 -6.66
N LEU A 126 -6.88 -7.04 -7.74
CA LEU A 126 -7.84 -5.94 -7.76
C LEU A 126 -9.22 -6.41 -7.28
N PHE A 127 -9.81 -5.62 -6.40
CA PHE A 127 -11.19 -5.77 -5.95
C PHE A 127 -11.94 -4.46 -6.16
N ARG A 128 -13.27 -4.56 -6.22
CA ARG A 128 -14.15 -3.39 -6.20
C ARG A 128 -15.34 -3.56 -5.26
N SER A 129 -15.87 -2.44 -4.78
CA SER A 129 -17.05 -2.38 -3.92
C SER A 129 -17.83 -1.09 -4.15
N LEU A 130 -19.14 -1.13 -3.90
CA LEU A 130 -20.01 0.05 -3.90
C LEU A 130 -20.24 0.60 -2.48
N ASP A 131 -19.98 -0.20 -1.44
CA ASP A 131 -20.42 0.07 -0.06
C ASP A 131 -19.34 -0.14 1.01
N LEU A 132 -18.12 -0.54 0.61
CA LEU A 132 -16.97 -0.89 1.48
C LEU A 132 -17.13 -2.19 2.27
N GLU A 133 -18.30 -2.82 2.26
CA GLU A 133 -18.57 -4.05 2.99
C GLU A 133 -18.51 -5.26 2.06
N HIS A 134 -19.09 -5.17 0.88
CA HIS A 134 -19.17 -6.25 -0.09
C HIS A 134 -18.19 -6.01 -1.24
N TRP A 135 -17.18 -6.87 -1.34
CA TRP A 135 -16.11 -6.74 -2.33
C TRP A 135 -16.16 -7.87 -3.35
N GLN A 136 -16.01 -7.49 -4.62
CA GLN A 136 -15.88 -8.41 -5.74
C GLN A 136 -14.42 -8.48 -6.18
N TYR A 137 -13.83 -9.67 -6.16
CA TYR A 137 -12.56 -9.91 -6.84
C TYR A 137 -12.73 -9.73 -8.34
N MET A 138 -11.81 -8.99 -8.97
CA MET A 138 -11.81 -8.73 -10.40
C MET A 138 -10.78 -9.62 -11.11
N HIS A 139 -9.49 -9.34 -10.92
CA HIS A 139 -8.37 -10.03 -11.56
C HIS A 139 -7.03 -9.54 -10.97
N SER A 140 -5.93 -10.19 -11.34
CA SER A 140 -4.57 -9.65 -11.19
C SER A 140 -4.47 -8.28 -11.88
N PHE A 141 -3.84 -7.32 -11.23
CA PHE A 141 -3.89 -5.90 -11.61
C PHE A 141 -2.74 -5.46 -12.51
N VAL A 142 -1.54 -5.99 -12.24
CA VAL A 142 -0.29 -5.57 -12.86
C VAL A 142 -0.04 -6.38 -14.14
N GLU A 143 0.26 -5.70 -15.25
CA GLU A 143 0.61 -6.31 -16.53
C GLU A 143 1.97 -5.81 -17.02
N GLY A 144 2.77 -6.70 -17.60
CA GLY A 144 4.03 -6.33 -18.24
C GLY A 144 5.19 -6.08 -17.27
N ASP A 145 5.05 -6.44 -15.99
CA ASP A 145 6.19 -6.42 -15.07
C ASP A 145 7.23 -7.49 -15.48
N ARG A 146 8.43 -7.01 -15.76
CA ARG A 146 9.62 -7.78 -16.11
C ARG A 146 10.83 -7.37 -15.27
N PHE A 147 10.59 -6.55 -14.26
CA PHE A 147 11.59 -5.85 -13.47
C PHE A 147 11.74 -6.47 -12.09
N THR A 148 10.62 -6.85 -11.45
CA THR A 148 10.67 -7.53 -10.15
C THR A 148 11.32 -8.89 -10.23
N LEU A 149 11.91 -9.29 -9.11
CA LEU A 149 12.61 -10.56 -8.99
C LEU A 149 11.66 -11.66 -8.52
N ILE A 150 12.03 -12.91 -8.81
CA ILE A 150 11.39 -14.08 -8.24
C ILE A 150 11.50 -13.99 -6.71
N GLY A 151 10.35 -14.10 -6.04
CA GLY A 151 10.22 -13.96 -4.60
C GLY A 151 9.83 -12.56 -4.10
N ASP A 152 9.75 -11.53 -4.94
CA ASP A 152 9.09 -10.27 -4.55
C ASP A 152 7.59 -10.51 -4.25
N ASP A 153 6.92 -9.58 -3.55
CA ASP A 153 5.52 -9.74 -3.11
C ASP A 153 4.61 -8.50 -3.21
N TYR A 154 5.10 -7.39 -3.78
CA TYR A 154 4.36 -6.12 -3.82
C TYR A 154 3.76 -5.67 -2.47
N ALA A 155 4.38 -6.03 -1.34
CA ALA A 155 3.90 -5.66 -0.01
C ALA A 155 3.75 -4.13 0.14
N CYS A 156 2.78 -3.69 0.94
CA CYS A 156 2.48 -2.27 1.16
C CYS A 156 2.40 -1.43 -0.14
N PRO A 157 1.61 -1.84 -1.14
CA PRO A 157 1.43 -1.09 -2.39
C PRO A 157 0.69 0.22 -2.14
N TYR A 158 0.97 1.24 -2.95
CA TYR A 158 0.12 2.42 -3.13
C TYR A 158 0.00 2.74 -4.62
N PHE A 159 -1.18 3.03 -5.15
CA PHE A 159 -1.37 3.24 -6.59
C PHE A 159 -1.92 4.63 -6.90
N TRP A 160 -1.09 5.51 -7.47
CA TRP A 160 -1.44 6.92 -7.64
C TRP A 160 -1.06 7.50 -9.01
N PRO A 161 -1.81 8.49 -9.52
CA PRO A 161 -1.37 9.27 -10.67
C PRO A 161 -0.10 10.07 -10.33
N ILE A 162 0.82 10.17 -11.30
CA ILE A 162 2.01 11.03 -11.24
C ILE A 162 2.27 11.63 -12.63
N GLY A 163 2.14 12.95 -12.74
CA GLY A 163 2.08 13.62 -14.04
C GLY A 163 0.98 13.01 -14.94
N ASN A 164 1.38 12.57 -16.13
CA ASN A 164 0.50 11.89 -17.08
C ASN A 164 0.56 10.36 -17.03
N ARG A 165 1.18 9.78 -15.99
CA ARG A 165 1.37 8.33 -15.80
C ARG A 165 0.83 7.91 -14.44
N TYR A 166 1.05 6.65 -14.09
CA TYR A 166 0.75 6.09 -12.76
C TYR A 166 2.00 5.46 -12.15
N ILE A 167 2.13 5.59 -10.84
CA ILE A 167 3.18 4.96 -10.04
C ILE A 167 2.55 3.97 -9.05
N LEU A 168 3.23 2.84 -8.87
CA LEU A 168 2.97 1.86 -7.83
C LEU A 168 4.22 1.71 -6.97
N PRO A 169 4.47 2.58 -5.97
CA PRO A 169 5.44 2.28 -4.91
C PRO A 169 4.98 1.07 -4.08
N PHE A 170 5.94 0.24 -3.70
CA PHE A 170 5.73 -0.96 -2.87
C PHE A 170 7.01 -1.34 -2.14
N TYR A 171 6.92 -2.36 -1.30
CA TYR A 171 8.03 -3.00 -0.63
C TYR A 171 8.12 -4.47 -1.04
N SER A 172 9.34 -4.99 -1.12
CA SER A 172 9.59 -6.42 -1.16
C SER A 172 10.34 -6.85 0.10
N HIS A 173 9.85 -7.88 0.79
CA HIS A 173 10.57 -8.47 1.90
C HIS A 173 11.96 -9.01 1.52
N MET A 174 12.20 -9.27 0.22
CA MET A 174 13.48 -9.71 -0.29
C MET A 174 14.35 -8.56 -0.83
N SER A 175 13.75 -7.67 -1.61
CA SER A 175 14.49 -6.71 -2.44
C SER A 175 14.42 -5.26 -1.93
N GLY A 176 13.64 -4.98 -0.90
CA GLY A 176 13.50 -3.64 -0.32
C GLY A 176 12.42 -2.77 -0.98
N GLY A 177 12.41 -1.48 -0.65
CA GLY A 177 11.47 -0.49 -1.22
C GLY A 177 11.74 -0.23 -2.70
N GLN A 178 10.68 -0.26 -3.51
CA GLN A 178 10.71 -0.20 -4.98
C GLN A 178 9.49 0.57 -5.51
N TYR A 179 9.49 0.89 -6.81
CA TYR A 179 8.30 1.36 -7.51
C TYR A 179 8.24 0.83 -8.94
N LEU A 180 7.01 0.69 -9.44
CA LEU A 180 6.72 0.52 -10.87
C LEU A 180 6.13 1.82 -11.43
N LEU A 181 6.40 2.11 -12.70
CA LEU A 181 5.87 3.24 -13.45
C LEU A 181 5.22 2.74 -14.75
N GLY A 182 4.03 3.23 -15.05
CA GLY A 182 3.25 2.70 -16.16
C GLY A 182 1.99 3.50 -16.48
N ASP A 183 1.13 2.89 -17.27
CA ASP A 183 -0.15 3.45 -17.70
C ASP A 183 -1.31 2.71 -17.04
N TYR A 184 -2.31 3.44 -16.57
CA TYR A 184 -3.54 2.85 -16.08
C TYR A 184 -4.55 2.72 -17.23
N ASP A 185 -4.75 1.50 -17.71
CA ASP A 185 -5.82 1.18 -18.63
C ASP A 185 -7.15 1.21 -17.87
N MET A 186 -7.82 2.36 -17.92
CA MET A 186 -9.08 2.58 -17.21
C MET A 186 -10.25 1.75 -17.74
N GLN A 187 -10.18 1.23 -18.97
CA GLN A 187 -11.24 0.39 -19.54
C GLN A 187 -11.16 -1.04 -19.02
N ARG A 188 -9.94 -1.56 -18.87
CA ARG A 188 -9.67 -2.92 -18.37
C ARG A 188 -9.39 -2.96 -16.87
N ASP A 189 -9.24 -1.81 -16.23
CA ASP A 189 -8.76 -1.69 -14.85
C ASP A 189 -7.38 -2.36 -14.64
N LYS A 190 -6.44 -2.14 -15.57
CA LYS A 190 -5.10 -2.75 -15.54
C LYS A 190 -3.98 -1.71 -15.45
N PHE A 191 -2.97 -1.99 -14.64
CA PHE A 191 -1.75 -1.20 -14.63
C PHE A 191 -0.68 -1.83 -15.54
N VAL A 192 -0.43 -1.18 -16.67
CA VAL A 192 0.52 -1.63 -17.69
C VAL A 192 1.89 -1.01 -17.40
N VAL A 193 2.80 -1.84 -16.89
CA VAL A 193 4.12 -1.44 -16.42
C VAL A 193 5.06 -1.18 -17.58
N THR A 194 5.81 -0.08 -17.49
CA THR A 194 6.80 0.30 -18.53
C THR A 194 8.18 0.60 -17.97
N ALA A 195 8.27 0.93 -16.68
CA ALA A 195 9.52 1.25 -15.99
C ALA A 195 9.44 0.80 -14.51
N HIS A 196 10.61 0.75 -13.88
CA HIS A 196 10.80 0.37 -12.48
C HIS A 196 11.97 1.16 -11.90
N GLY A 197 11.98 1.32 -10.58
CA GLY A 197 13.15 1.77 -9.84
C GLY A 197 13.12 1.34 -8.38
N ASN A 198 14.25 1.57 -7.71
CA ASN A 198 14.42 1.25 -6.29
C ASN A 198 14.36 2.52 -5.46
N PHE A 199 13.73 2.44 -4.28
CA PHE A 199 13.92 3.42 -3.19
C PHE A 199 15.03 2.98 -2.23
N ASN A 200 15.28 1.67 -2.15
CA ASN A 200 16.34 1.10 -1.35
C ASN A 200 17.43 0.50 -2.25
N PHE A 201 18.62 1.08 -2.24
CA PHE A 201 19.77 0.62 -3.05
C PHE A 201 20.71 -0.31 -2.26
N GLY A 202 20.45 -0.50 -0.96
CA GLY A 202 21.18 -1.39 -0.07
C GLY A 202 20.39 -2.66 0.28
N PRO A 203 20.83 -3.41 1.30
CA PRO A 203 20.06 -4.54 1.81
C PRO A 203 18.71 -4.06 2.38
N SER A 204 17.70 -4.95 2.38
CA SER A 204 16.39 -4.65 2.99
C SER A 204 16.51 -4.34 4.49
N GLY A 205 17.50 -4.91 5.17
CA GLY A 205 17.96 -4.48 6.49
C GLY A 205 19.39 -4.98 6.81
N PRO A 206 20.05 -4.42 7.83
CA PRO A 206 19.64 -3.26 8.65
C PRO A 206 19.75 -1.92 7.91
N SER A 207 19.13 -0.86 8.43
CA SER A 207 19.15 0.52 7.88
C SER A 207 18.50 0.73 6.49
N GLY A 208 17.71 -0.24 6.00
CA GLY A 208 17.05 -0.14 4.71
C GLY A 208 15.83 0.77 4.73
N VAL A 209 15.58 1.44 3.59
CA VAL A 209 14.30 2.10 3.29
C VAL A 209 13.25 1.01 3.10
N HIS A 210 12.27 0.96 4.00
CA HIS A 210 11.31 -0.14 4.10
C HIS A 210 10.00 0.19 3.35
N ALA A 211 8.87 0.08 4.04
CA ALA A 211 7.55 0.15 3.41
C ALA A 211 7.12 1.61 3.19
N PRO A 212 6.59 1.93 2.00
CA PRO A 212 6.10 3.27 1.70
C PRO A 212 4.75 3.54 2.36
N SER A 213 4.45 4.82 2.55
CA SER A 213 3.12 5.37 2.66
C SER A 213 3.06 6.60 1.75
N ALA A 214 2.10 6.64 0.83
CA ALA A 214 2.09 7.63 -0.24
C ALA A 214 0.69 8.20 -0.48
N ALA A 215 0.63 9.47 -0.86
CA ALA A 215 -0.60 10.15 -1.25
C ALA A 215 -0.35 11.15 -2.39
N PRO A 216 -1.32 11.37 -3.30
CA PRO A 216 -1.22 12.44 -4.29
C PRO A 216 -1.09 13.81 -3.63
N ASP A 217 -0.26 14.70 -4.17
CA ASP A 217 -0.04 16.06 -3.63
C ASP A 217 -1.06 17.10 -4.15
N GLY A 218 -1.98 16.69 -5.02
CA GLY A 218 -2.94 17.56 -5.71
C GLY A 218 -2.33 18.47 -6.80
N LYS A 219 -1.04 18.31 -7.09
CA LYS A 219 -0.22 19.11 -8.02
C LYS A 219 0.62 18.20 -8.92
N GLU A 220 0.01 17.13 -9.41
CA GLU A 220 0.60 16.12 -10.31
C GLU A 220 1.79 15.32 -9.73
N GLY A 221 2.07 15.47 -8.44
CA GLY A 221 3.10 14.71 -7.72
C GLY A 221 2.52 13.77 -6.68
N VAL A 222 3.42 13.05 -6.02
CA VAL A 222 3.11 12.14 -4.92
C VAL A 222 4.00 12.48 -3.73
N ILE A 223 3.40 12.71 -2.56
CA ILE A 223 4.14 12.74 -1.30
C ILE A 223 4.30 11.31 -0.82
N ILE A 224 5.52 10.94 -0.43
CA ILE A 224 5.85 9.60 0.05
C ILE A 224 6.74 9.68 1.29
N ILE A 225 6.47 8.82 2.27
CA ILE A 225 7.27 8.63 3.48
C ILE A 225 7.48 7.13 3.68
N PHE A 226 8.58 6.73 4.33
CA PHE A 226 8.91 5.32 4.52
C PHE A 226 9.13 4.98 5.99
N ASN A 227 8.73 3.79 6.40
CA ASN A 227 9.30 3.17 7.59
C ASN A 227 10.78 2.84 7.31
N MET A 228 11.63 2.90 8.34
CA MET A 228 13.07 2.60 8.21
C MET A 228 13.47 1.50 9.18
N ASN A 229 14.19 0.50 8.68
CA ASN A 229 14.73 -0.56 9.52
C ASN A 229 15.81 -0.05 10.48
N PRO A 230 15.93 -0.61 11.69
CA PRO A 230 16.88 -0.13 12.67
C PRO A 230 18.31 -0.44 12.19
N GLY A 231 19.18 0.56 12.26
CA GLY A 231 20.61 0.41 11.99
C GLY A 231 21.46 0.15 13.24
N MET A 232 20.87 0.41 14.40
CA MET A 232 21.49 0.26 15.71
C MET A 232 20.43 -0.14 16.74
N ARG A 233 20.87 -0.75 17.85
CA ARG A 233 19.98 -1.04 18.97
C ARG A 233 19.53 0.26 19.62
N THR A 234 18.24 0.31 19.94
CA THR A 234 17.56 1.42 20.62
C THR A 234 16.95 0.92 21.92
N GLU A 235 16.79 1.82 22.90
CA GLU A 235 16.12 1.54 24.17
C GLU A 235 14.80 2.31 24.23
N GLY A 236 13.71 1.62 24.52
CA GLY A 236 12.37 2.22 24.68
C GLY A 236 11.61 2.53 23.38
N TRP A 237 12.25 2.38 22.21
CA TRP A 237 11.62 2.52 20.90
C TRP A 237 12.35 1.62 19.87
N ASN A 238 11.76 1.44 18.69
CA ASN A 238 12.37 0.73 17.57
C ASN A 238 11.89 1.34 16.26
N GLN A 239 12.81 1.49 15.28
CA GLN A 239 12.56 2.08 13.96
C GLN A 239 12.23 3.58 13.95
N ILE A 240 12.33 4.19 12.77
CA ILE A 240 11.99 5.59 12.50
C ILE A 240 11.22 5.70 11.18
N MET A 241 10.61 6.86 10.94
CA MET A 241 10.14 7.25 9.62
C MET A 241 11.24 8.02 8.88
N SER A 242 11.28 7.94 7.55
CA SER A 242 12.07 8.83 6.72
C SER A 242 11.52 10.26 6.78
N LEU A 243 12.28 11.24 6.27
CA LEU A 243 11.67 12.50 5.88
C LEU A 243 10.66 12.25 4.72
N PRO A 244 9.55 13.01 4.66
CA PRO A 244 8.68 13.02 3.51
C PRO A 244 9.44 13.47 2.26
N ARG A 245 9.14 12.86 1.12
CA ARG A 245 9.68 13.22 -0.20
C ARG A 245 8.53 13.56 -1.13
N ARG A 246 8.77 14.49 -2.06
CA ARG A 246 7.83 14.81 -3.13
C ARG A 246 8.35 14.25 -4.44
N LEU A 247 7.70 13.20 -4.94
CA LEU A 247 8.02 12.62 -6.24
C LEU A 247 7.27 13.38 -7.34
N THR A 248 7.97 13.66 -8.44
CA THR A 248 7.37 14.19 -9.67
C THR A 248 7.91 13.46 -10.88
N LEU A 249 7.10 13.41 -11.95
CA LEU A 249 7.54 12.88 -13.22
C LEU A 249 7.99 14.04 -14.11
N ILE A 250 9.30 14.13 -14.37
CA ILE A 250 9.83 15.09 -15.34
C ILE A 250 9.73 14.46 -16.73
N SER A 251 8.93 15.04 -17.62
CA SER A 251 8.88 14.64 -19.02
C SER A 251 10.23 14.94 -19.67
N GLY A 252 11.05 13.92 -19.85
CA GLY A 252 12.29 14.04 -20.62
C GLY A 252 11.98 14.40 -22.07
N VAL A 253 12.64 15.45 -22.57
CA VAL A 253 12.72 15.72 -24.01
C VAL A 253 13.37 14.51 -24.69
N ARG A 254 12.55 13.71 -25.40
CA ARG A 254 12.85 12.71 -26.43
C ARG A 254 13.67 11.46 -26.05
N ASP A 255 13.27 10.35 -26.66
CA ASP A 255 14.04 9.15 -26.98
C ASP A 255 15.54 9.22 -26.66
N CYS A 256 15.93 8.71 -25.50
CA CYS A 256 17.18 8.01 -25.29
C CYS A 256 17.09 7.24 -23.96
N ALA A 257 17.40 5.95 -24.01
CA ALA A 257 17.37 5.01 -22.91
C ALA A 257 18.10 5.55 -21.66
N SER A 258 17.33 6.00 -20.66
CA SER A 258 17.63 5.96 -19.22
C SER A 258 16.67 6.92 -18.49
N GLY A 259 15.57 6.38 -17.99
CA GLY A 259 14.67 7.11 -17.10
C GLY A 259 15.35 7.29 -15.74
N ARG A 260 15.77 8.51 -15.42
CA ARG A 260 16.03 8.94 -14.04
C ARG A 260 14.82 9.73 -13.56
N ILE A 261 14.34 9.36 -12.39
CA ILE A 261 13.48 10.21 -11.57
C ILE A 261 14.45 10.99 -10.66
N ASP A 262 14.36 12.32 -10.66
CA ASP A 262 15.12 13.14 -9.71
C ASP A 262 14.41 13.08 -8.33
N GLU A 263 15.19 12.78 -7.28
CA GLU A 263 14.76 12.72 -5.88
C GLU A 263 14.67 14.10 -5.22
#